data_AF-A0A3D4B8A8-F1
#
_entry.id   AF-A0A3D4B8A8-F1
#
_cell.length_a   1.000
_cell.length_b   1.000
_cell.length_c   1.000
_cell.angle_alpha   90.00
_cell.angle_beta   90.00
_cell.angle_gamma   90.00
#
_symmetry.space_group_name_H-M   'P 1'
#
loop_
_entity.id
_entity.type
_entity.pdbx_description
1 polymer ?
#
loop_
_entity_poly.entity_id
_entity_poly.type
_entity_poly.pdbx_seq_one_letter_code
_entity_poly.pdbx_strand_id
1 'polypeptide(L)'
;MDRVFPGVTWDTLQPEEAGFIPGKFSAVKGWLEGVADRRRWRTMIVKGGYLVAEWGQGLDRNTQITQASIDKSFISCLLGI
;
A
#
# COMPACT_ATOMS: atom_id res chain seq x y z
N MET A 1 8.03 17.19 16.48
CA MET A 1 7.47 17.09 15.12
C MET A 1 7.90 15.71 14.65
N ASP A 2 7.26 14.66 15.17
CA ASP A 2 7.83 13.30 15.10
C ASP A 2 6.90 12.39 14.29
N ARG A 3 6.48 12.88 13.12
CA ARG A 3 5.80 12.04 12.13
C ARG A 3 6.85 11.58 11.14
N VAL A 4 7.44 10.44 11.46
CA VAL A 4 8.49 9.80 10.66
C VAL A 4 7.81 9.13 9.47
N PHE A 5 7.49 9.91 8.46
CA PHE A 5 7.31 9.38 7.11
C PHE A 5 8.55 9.70 6.28
N PRO A 6 9.16 8.72 5.60
CA PRO A 6 8.95 7.27 5.74
C PRO A 6 9.76 6.70 6.93
N GLY A 7 9.07 6.15 7.93
CA GLY A 7 9.66 5.53 9.13
C GLY A 7 9.37 4.03 9.25
N VAL A 8 9.88 3.38 10.30
CA VAL A 8 9.71 1.93 10.54
C VAL A 8 8.26 1.58 10.94
N THR A 9 7.61 2.48 11.69
CA THR A 9 6.23 2.37 12.16
C THR A 9 5.39 3.46 11.52
N TRP A 10 4.20 3.11 11.06
CA TRP A 10 3.30 4.01 10.37
C TRP A 10 2.02 4.13 11.18
N ASP A 11 1.62 5.37 11.48
CA ASP A 11 0.34 5.63 12.10
C ASP A 11 -0.79 5.21 11.13
N THR A 12 -1.84 4.62 11.68
CA THR A 12 -3.00 4.20 10.91
C THR A 12 -4.11 5.25 10.98
N LEU A 13 -4.90 5.32 9.92
CA LEU A 13 -6.07 6.20 9.83
C LEU A 13 -7.22 5.41 9.22
N GLN A 14 -8.43 5.50 9.79
CA GLN A 14 -9.56 4.78 9.20
C GLN A 14 -9.87 5.34 7.81
N PRO A 15 -10.38 4.53 6.88
CA PRO A 15 -10.70 4.98 5.53
C PRO A 15 -11.62 6.20 5.50
N GLU A 16 -12.62 6.26 6.38
CA GLU A 16 -13.58 7.36 6.49
C GLU A 16 -12.91 8.67 6.93
N GLU A 17 -12.02 8.59 7.91
CA GLU A 17 -11.23 9.72 8.42
C GLU A 17 -10.22 10.21 7.36
N ALA A 18 -9.73 9.29 6.53
CA ALA A 18 -8.93 9.61 5.36
C ALA A 18 -9.78 10.17 4.19
N GLY A 19 -11.11 10.28 4.33
CA GLY A 19 -12.02 10.84 3.33
C GLY A 19 -12.38 9.87 2.20
N PHE A 20 -12.25 8.56 2.42
CA PHE A 20 -12.79 7.55 1.52
C PHE A 20 -14.26 7.26 1.83
N ILE A 21 -15.01 6.88 0.80
CA ILE A 21 -16.40 6.45 0.96
C ILE A 21 -16.38 4.96 1.35
N PRO A 22 -16.88 4.57 2.55
CA PRO A 22 -16.72 3.20 3.08
C PRO A 22 -17.15 2.10 2.10
N GLY A 23 -18.34 2.23 1.52
CA GLY A 23 -18.87 1.23 0.58
C GLY A 23 -18.00 1.06 -0.68
N LYS A 24 -17.45 2.16 -1.22
CA LYS A 24 -16.55 2.10 -2.38
C LYS A 24 -15.19 1.53 -2.00
N PHE A 25 -14.67 1.89 -0.83
CA PHE A 25 -13.40 1.40 -0.33
C PHE A 25 -13.43 -0.12 -0.11
N SER A 26 -14.50 -0.62 0.53
CA SER A 26 -14.72 -2.06 0.68
C SER A 26 -14.93 -2.78 -0.66
N ALA A 27 -15.59 -2.14 -1.63
CA ALA A 27 -15.77 -2.72 -2.95
C ALA A 27 -14.43 -2.92 -3.69
N VAL A 28 -13.47 -1.99 -3.53
CA VAL A 28 -12.11 -2.14 -4.10
C VAL A 28 -11.40 -3.35 -3.49
N LYS A 29 -11.50 -3.54 -2.17
CA LYS A 29 -10.92 -4.73 -1.51
C LYS A 29 -11.50 -6.02 -2.08
N GLY A 30 -12.82 -6.13 -2.15
CA GLY A 30 -13.49 -7.33 -2.68
C GLY A 30 -13.17 -7.56 -4.17
N TRP A 31 -13.05 -6.48 -4.96
CA TRP A 31 -12.62 -6.58 -6.35
C TRP A 31 -11.17 -7.08 -6.46
N LEU A 32 -10.24 -6.58 -5.64
CA LEU A 32 -8.85 -7.07 -5.61
C LEU A 32 -8.77 -8.55 -5.24
N GLU A 33 -9.53 -8.98 -4.22
CA GLU A 33 -9.63 -10.38 -3.81
C GLU A 33 -10.15 -11.27 -4.97
N GLY A 34 -11.15 -10.79 -5.71
CA GLY A 34 -11.71 -11.48 -6.87
C GLY A 34 -10.74 -11.58 -8.05
N VAL A 35 -10.07 -10.48 -8.41
CA VAL A 35 -9.11 -10.45 -9.54
C VAL A 35 -7.83 -11.22 -9.21
N ALA A 36 -7.42 -11.24 -7.94
CA ALA A 36 -6.26 -12.01 -7.53
C ALA A 36 -6.44 -13.50 -7.81
N ASP A 37 -7.67 -14.03 -7.81
CA ASP A 37 -7.98 -15.42 -8.12
C ASP A 37 -7.01 -16.40 -7.43
N ARG A 38 -6.96 -16.28 -6.10
CA ARG A 38 -6.07 -17.02 -5.19
C ARG A 38 -4.56 -16.81 -5.36
N ARG A 39 -4.12 -15.98 -6.30
CA ARG A 39 -2.71 -15.61 -6.45
C ARG A 39 -2.25 -14.81 -5.25
N ARG A 40 -0.93 -14.80 -5.07
CA ARG A 40 -0.24 -14.07 -4.02
C ARG A 40 -0.20 -12.58 -4.35
N TRP A 41 -0.65 -11.72 -3.43
CA TRP A 41 -0.66 -10.28 -3.64
C TRP A 41 -0.57 -9.52 -2.31
N ARG A 42 -0.18 -8.25 -2.42
CA ARG A 42 -0.16 -7.29 -1.33
C ARG A 42 -0.42 -5.89 -1.88
N THR A 43 -1.19 -5.10 -1.16
CA THR A 43 -1.49 -3.70 -1.50
C THR A 43 -1.50 -2.87 -0.24
N MET A 44 -0.87 -1.70 -0.30
CA MET A 44 -0.94 -0.69 0.75
C MET A 44 -1.55 0.58 0.17
N ILE A 45 -2.42 1.24 0.95
CA ILE A 45 -2.98 2.54 0.62
C ILE A 45 -2.50 3.53 1.67
N VAL A 46 -1.88 4.60 1.20
CA VAL A 46 -1.30 5.66 2.04
C VAL A 46 -1.93 6.99 1.63
N LYS A 47 -2.40 7.76 2.61
CA LYS A 47 -2.92 9.12 2.37
C LYS A 47 -2.53 10.05 3.50
N GLY A 48 -2.00 11.23 3.14
CA GLY A 48 -1.58 12.24 4.13
C GLY A 48 -0.48 11.75 5.09
N GLY A 49 0.31 10.75 4.70
CA GLY A 49 1.35 10.15 5.53
C GLY A 49 0.87 9.02 6.45
N TYR A 50 -0.42 8.65 6.44
CA TYR A 50 -0.97 7.56 7.24
C TYR A 50 -1.19 6.30 6.42
N LEU A 51 -1.02 5.15 7.07
CA LEU A 51 -1.45 3.87 6.52
C LEU A 51 -2.97 3.74 6.68
N VAL A 52 -3.67 3.73 5.55
CA VAL A 52 -5.14 3.62 5.54
C VAL A 52 -5.59 2.17 5.40
N ALA A 53 -4.83 1.39 4.62
CA ALA A 53 -5.08 -0.03 4.48
C ALA A 53 -3.81 -0.78 4.14
N GLU A 54 -3.69 -1.99 4.68
CA GLU A 54 -2.78 -3.03 4.25
C GLU A 54 -3.61 -4.27 3.98
N TRP A 55 -3.63 -4.71 2.72
CA TRP A 55 -4.36 -5.88 2.27
C TRP A 55 -3.42 -6.84 1.55
N GLY A 56 -3.77 -8.12 1.52
CA GLY A 56 -3.02 -9.10 0.77
C GLY A 56 -3.44 -10.52 1.08
N GLN A 57 -2.90 -11.44 0.29
CA GLN A 57 -3.06 -12.88 0.48
C GLN A 57 -1.73 -13.56 0.13
N GLY A 58 -1.24 -14.43 1.03
CA GLY A 58 -0.11 -15.32 0.75
C GLY A 58 1.25 -14.63 0.51
N LEU A 59 1.39 -13.33 0.80
CA LEU A 59 2.66 -12.61 0.85
C LEU A 59 2.83 -11.95 2.21
N ASP A 60 3.79 -12.42 2.98
CA ASP A 60 4.15 -11.77 4.25
C ASP A 60 4.71 -10.36 4.01
N ARG A 61 4.50 -9.45 4.97
CA ARG A 61 4.97 -8.05 4.89
C ARG A 61 6.47 -7.93 4.64
N ASN A 62 7.28 -8.81 5.21
CA ASN A 62 8.73 -8.76 5.10
C ASN A 62 9.27 -9.59 3.92
N THR A 63 8.38 -10.23 3.14
CA THR A 63 8.79 -10.94 1.92
C THR A 63 9.28 -9.94 0.89
N GLN A 64 10.54 -10.07 0.49
CA GLN A 64 11.10 -9.34 -0.65
C GLN A 64 10.56 -9.94 -1.96
N ILE A 65 10.16 -9.06 -2.88
CA ILE A 65 9.66 -9.44 -4.21
C ILE A 65 10.50 -8.77 -5.29
N THR A 66 10.70 -9.42 -6.42
CA THR A 66 11.41 -8.82 -7.56
C THR A 66 10.57 -7.69 -8.16
N GLN A 67 11.17 -6.50 -8.31
CA GLN A 67 10.49 -5.27 -8.69
C GLN A 67 10.83 -4.82 -10.13
N ALA A 68 10.71 -5.75 -11.10
CA ALA A 68 11.08 -5.59 -12.52
C ALA A 68 11.27 -4.14 -13.04
N SER A 69 10.21 -3.44 -13.45
CA SER A 69 10.32 -2.07 -13.98
C SER A 69 10.13 -0.99 -12.92
N ILE A 70 9.73 -1.33 -11.70
CA ILE A 70 9.58 -0.37 -10.59
C ILE A 70 10.95 0.17 -10.17
N ASP A 71 12.01 -0.63 -10.32
CA ASP A 71 13.39 -0.23 -10.06
C ASP A 71 13.80 1.05 -10.82
N LYS A 72 13.21 1.31 -11.99
CA LYS A 72 13.48 2.53 -12.76
C LYS A 72 13.09 3.79 -12.00
N SER A 73 11.92 3.80 -11.35
CA SER A 73 11.47 4.95 -10.56
C SER A 73 12.35 5.16 -9.34
N PHE A 74 12.83 4.08 -8.72
CA PHE A 74 13.79 4.17 -7.63
C PHE A 74 15.11 4.80 -8.08
N ILE A 75 15.66 4.32 -9.21
CA ILE A 75 16.88 4.87 -9.82
C ILE A 75 16.70 6.34 -10.20
N SER A 76 15.55 6.71 -10.77
CA SER A 76 15.19 8.11 -11.05
C SER A 76 15.25 8.99 -9.80
N CYS A 77 14.69 8.55 -8.67
CA CYS A 77 14.78 9.30 -7.41
C CYS A 77 16.21 9.42 -6.89
N LEU A 78 17.04 8.37 -7.04
CA LEU A 78 18.44 8.39 -6.61
C LEU A 78 19.29 9.35 -7.46
N LEU A 79 19.07 9.35 -8.78
CA LEU A 79 19.84 10.15 -9.73
C LEU A 79 19.26 11.55 -9.96
N GLY A 80 18.02 11.80 -9.53
CA GLY A 80 17.32 13.06 -9.72
C GLY A 80 16.85 13.30 -11.17
N ILE A 81 16.44 12.24 -11.88
CA ILE A 81 16.04 12.28 -13.30
C ILE A 81 14.61 11.83 -13.56
#